data_AF-A0A9P0LZM7-F1
#
_entry.id   AF-A0A9P0LZM7-F1
#
_cell.length_a   1.000
_cell.length_b   1.000
_cell.length_c   1.000
_cell.angle_alpha   90.00
_cell.angle_beta   90.00
_cell.angle_gamma   90.00
#
_symmetry.space_group_name_H-M   'P 1'
#
loop_
_entity.id
_entity.type
_entity.pdbx_description
1 polymer ?
#
loop_
_entity_poly.entity_id
_entity_poly.type
_entity_poly.pdbx_seq_one_letter_code
_entity_poly.pdbx_strand_id
1 'polypeptide(L)'
;MVRFHFETNGSFQLQYARGDFVELLISSNIARYSEFRSVSRVLTWLNEHLEVVPCSRSDVFSNNKVSVIEKRMLMKLLTSLEDVEKDLSGCKDKTYHNYLKEKKLTPNLIHYVLYAISMSDNNTLCEQGIKQTRRFLGSLGRFGKTPFLFSMYGSGEMPQAFCRLSAVFGGIYALGQPMKGLTISENKFKCLLVNDQKLTAEHLVLNLEHAPKQFVDLKKLEYISRCVLITDRSVMSSEKEHLTLLLYPPENDKNSVIMIELGTLTGTCPKDLYLVHMTTRQKTNPKEDFLHIINNIFNINHKDTESEKPKVLWVCYFSLPDFLSSDVKQNVPDNVFLGTGPDIDSDYDFSVKQAKEIFSKMYPEEEFLPRAPDPEEIVIEAEDEEIEDKDMADKQTDQKDEATDGEVKQKAETKDTETKQKAKTQDTETLENVEKKQVDH
;
A
#
# COMPACT_ATOMS: atom_id res chain seq x y z
N MET A 1 13.76 -17.52 19.49
CA MET A 1 13.52 -17.88 18.08
C MET A 1 12.98 -16.62 17.40
N VAL A 2 13.84 -15.79 16.81
CA VAL A 2 13.41 -14.54 16.15
C VAL A 2 12.79 -14.95 14.82
N ARG A 3 11.46 -14.89 14.71
CA ARG A 3 10.77 -15.02 13.42
C ARG A 3 11.10 -13.78 12.61
N PHE A 4 12.00 -13.91 11.65
CA PHE A 4 12.23 -12.88 10.65
C PHE A 4 11.05 -12.89 9.68
N HIS A 5 10.18 -11.89 9.76
CA HIS A 5 9.11 -11.66 8.79
C HIS A 5 9.69 -10.87 7.61
N PHE A 6 10.41 -11.55 6.72
CA PHE A 6 10.61 -11.01 5.38
C PHE A 6 9.30 -11.23 4.62
N GLU A 7 8.60 -10.15 4.27
CA GLU A 7 7.46 -10.26 3.38
C GLU A 7 7.98 -10.44 1.95
N THR A 8 8.15 -11.69 1.53
CA THR A 8 8.51 -12.03 0.15
C THR A 8 7.27 -12.24 -0.72
N ASN A 9 6.12 -11.66 -0.36
CA ASN A 9 4.89 -11.81 -1.13
C ASN A 9 5.09 -11.37 -2.59
N GLY A 10 4.40 -12.06 -3.48
CA GLY A 10 4.59 -11.95 -4.93
C GLY A 10 4.44 -10.53 -5.46
N SER A 11 3.53 -9.73 -4.89
CA SER A 11 3.29 -8.33 -5.24
C SER A 11 3.77 -7.39 -4.14
N PHE A 12 4.33 -6.24 -4.54
CA PHE A 12 4.49 -5.09 -3.64
C PHE A 12 3.58 -4.02 -4.21
N GLN A 13 2.81 -3.35 -3.36
CA GLN A 13 1.88 -2.32 -3.81
C GLN A 13 2.07 -1.04 -2.99
N LEU A 14 2.23 0.06 -3.70
CA LEU A 14 2.20 1.43 -3.24
C LEU A 14 0.85 2.05 -3.57
N GLN A 15 0.31 2.83 -2.64
CA GLN A 15 -0.98 3.47 -2.81
C GLN A 15 -0.77 4.93 -3.10
N TYR A 16 -1.42 5.45 -4.15
CA TYR A 16 -1.53 6.89 -4.30
C TYR A 16 -2.31 7.46 -3.12
N ALA A 17 -1.81 8.53 -2.54
CA ALA A 17 -2.47 9.20 -1.42
C ALA A 17 -3.89 9.63 -1.77
N ARG A 18 -4.18 9.97 -3.04
CA ARG A 18 -5.53 10.15 -3.60
C ARG A 18 -5.85 9.06 -4.63
N GLY A 19 -5.84 7.81 -4.21
CA GLY A 19 -6.33 6.67 -4.99
C GLY A 19 -7.70 6.19 -4.51
N ASP A 20 -8.43 5.47 -5.38
CA ASP A 20 -9.76 4.91 -5.07
C ASP A 20 -9.67 3.99 -3.84
N PHE A 21 -8.58 3.24 -3.71
CA PHE A 21 -8.35 2.37 -2.55
C PHE A 21 -8.21 3.13 -1.23
N VAL A 22 -7.46 4.24 -1.21
CA VAL A 22 -7.26 5.02 0.02
C VAL A 22 -8.56 5.70 0.44
N GLU A 23 -9.34 6.24 -0.52
CA GLU A 23 -10.66 6.79 -0.20
C GLU A 23 -11.60 5.72 0.33
N LEU A 24 -11.58 4.50 -0.25
CA LEU A 24 -12.37 3.37 0.24
C LEU A 24 -12.00 2.99 1.68
N LEU A 25 -10.71 2.91 2.00
CA LEU A 25 -10.25 2.60 3.37
C LEU A 25 -10.72 3.65 4.39
N ILE A 26 -10.74 4.92 4.00
CA ILE A 26 -11.23 6.02 4.84
C ILE A 26 -12.74 5.94 5.00
N SER A 27 -13.51 5.81 3.90
CA SER A 27 -14.97 5.83 3.94
C SER A 27 -15.56 4.61 4.66
N SER A 28 -14.94 3.44 4.50
CA SER A 28 -15.35 2.20 5.16
C SER A 28 -14.85 2.07 6.61
N ASN A 29 -13.98 2.98 7.06
CA ASN A 29 -13.33 2.92 8.37
C ASN A 29 -12.46 1.66 8.59
N ILE A 30 -11.97 1.05 7.51
CA ILE A 30 -11.04 -0.11 7.55
C ILE A 30 -9.61 0.33 7.85
N ALA A 31 -9.26 1.57 7.50
CA ALA A 31 -7.92 2.13 7.72
C ALA A 31 -7.40 1.95 9.16
N ARG A 32 -8.28 1.78 10.15
CA ARG A 32 -7.91 1.49 11.56
C ARG A 32 -7.13 0.19 11.77
N TYR A 33 -7.27 -0.79 10.86
CA TYR A 33 -6.63 -2.10 11.00
C TYR A 33 -5.20 -2.12 10.49
N SER A 34 -4.72 -1.03 9.89
CA SER A 34 -3.40 -0.98 9.29
C SER A 34 -2.76 0.38 9.47
N GLU A 35 -1.46 0.39 9.67
CA GLU A 35 -0.69 1.63 9.71
C GLU A 35 -0.07 1.87 8.33
N PHE A 36 0.06 3.15 7.97
CA PHE A 36 0.64 3.55 6.69
C PHE A 36 1.81 4.50 6.90
N ARG A 37 2.81 4.38 6.02
CA ARG A 37 3.90 5.34 5.91
C ARG A 37 3.94 5.97 4.54
N SER A 38 4.23 7.27 4.51
CA SER A 38 4.52 7.95 3.25
C SER A 38 5.89 7.52 2.72
N VAL A 39 5.98 7.27 1.42
CA VAL A 39 7.25 7.08 0.72
C VAL A 39 8.10 8.33 0.97
N SER A 40 9.31 8.14 1.46
CA SER A 40 10.12 9.25 1.97
C SER A 40 10.85 9.99 0.85
N ARG A 41 11.26 9.27 -0.20
CA ARG A 41 11.91 9.84 -1.39
C ARG A 41 11.59 9.07 -2.65
N VAL A 42 11.55 9.79 -3.77
CA VAL A 42 11.45 9.23 -5.12
C VAL A 42 12.77 9.49 -5.85
N LEU A 43 13.29 8.46 -6.50
CA LEU A 43 14.54 8.49 -7.26
C LEU A 43 14.29 8.18 -8.74
N THR A 44 15.19 8.64 -9.59
CA THR A 44 15.29 8.23 -10.98
C THR A 44 16.75 7.97 -11.35
N TRP A 45 16.97 7.13 -12.36
CA TRP A 45 18.29 6.93 -12.93
C TRP A 45 18.47 7.85 -14.13
N LEU A 46 19.47 8.73 -14.08
CA LEU A 46 19.75 9.70 -15.12
C LEU A 46 21.26 9.90 -15.23
N ASN A 47 21.78 9.87 -16.46
CA ASN A 47 23.20 10.05 -16.76
C ASN A 47 24.11 9.14 -15.90
N GLU A 48 23.75 7.87 -15.74
CA GLU A 48 24.49 6.87 -14.95
C GLU A 48 24.55 7.14 -13.44
N HIS A 49 23.67 8.00 -12.91
CA HIS A 49 23.61 8.31 -11.49
C HIS A 49 22.16 8.24 -10.97
N LEU A 50 22.02 7.94 -9.67
CA LEU A 50 20.76 8.08 -8.96
C LEU A 50 20.51 9.55 -8.63
N GLU A 51 19.33 10.06 -8.99
CA GLU A 51 18.91 11.43 -8.71
C GLU A 51 17.61 11.47 -7.93
N VAL A 52 17.53 12.38 -6.96
CA VAL A 52 16.29 12.63 -6.21
C VAL A 52 15.33 13.44 -7.06
N VAL A 53 14.13 12.91 -7.23
CA VAL A 53 13.04 13.56 -7.97
C VAL A 53 12.41 14.62 -7.07
N PRO A 54 12.36 15.89 -7.50
CA PRO A 54 11.69 16.93 -6.73
C PRO A 54 10.17 16.69 -6.66
N CYS A 55 9.63 16.50 -5.45
CA CYS A 55 8.20 16.25 -5.24
C CYS A 55 7.43 17.49 -4.73
N SER A 56 8.10 18.63 -4.57
CA SER A 56 7.44 19.89 -4.15
C SER A 56 8.00 21.09 -4.90
N ARG A 57 7.25 22.20 -4.91
CA ARG A 57 7.73 23.47 -5.46
C ARG A 57 9.06 23.87 -4.81
N SER A 58 9.17 23.75 -3.48
CA SER A 58 10.41 24.00 -2.74
C SER A 58 11.56 23.12 -3.23
N ASP A 59 11.33 21.82 -3.43
CA ASP A 59 12.38 20.90 -3.88
C ASP A 59 12.86 21.25 -5.30
N VAL A 60 11.93 21.65 -6.19
CA VAL A 60 12.26 22.12 -7.54
C VAL A 60 13.15 23.36 -7.44
N PHE A 61 12.83 24.31 -6.56
CA PHE A 61 13.62 25.54 -6.39
C PHE A 61 14.99 25.28 -5.76
N SER A 62 15.13 24.33 -4.83
CA SER A 62 16.41 23.98 -4.21
C SER A 62 17.29 23.08 -5.08
N ASN A 63 16.76 22.45 -6.13
CA ASN A 63 17.53 21.54 -6.98
C ASN A 63 18.54 22.30 -7.86
N ASN A 64 19.84 22.03 -7.69
CA ASN A 64 20.91 22.68 -8.45
C ASN A 64 21.17 22.04 -9.83
N LYS A 65 20.61 20.85 -10.09
CA LYS A 65 20.74 20.12 -11.36
C LYS A 65 19.75 20.57 -12.44
N VAL A 66 18.82 21.45 -12.08
CA VAL A 66 17.83 22.03 -13.00
C VAL A 66 18.10 23.53 -13.09
N SER A 67 18.25 24.07 -14.30
CA SER A 67 18.48 25.50 -14.48
C SER A 67 17.24 26.33 -14.10
N VAL A 68 17.41 27.61 -13.81
CA VAL A 68 16.29 28.51 -13.47
C VAL A 68 15.25 28.57 -14.60
N ILE A 69 15.69 28.49 -15.85
CA ILE A 69 14.82 28.47 -17.03
C ILE A 69 14.02 27.17 -17.05
N GLU A 70 14.67 26.02 -16.84
CA GLU A 70 13.98 24.73 -16.79
C GLU A 70 12.99 24.65 -15.64
N LYS A 71 13.30 25.20 -14.46
CA LYS A 71 12.36 25.29 -13.33
C LYS A 71 11.09 26.05 -13.72
N ARG A 72 11.23 27.19 -14.42
CA ARG A 72 10.07 27.97 -14.92
C ARG A 72 9.26 27.19 -15.94
N MET A 73 9.92 26.48 -16.86
CA MET A 73 9.26 25.64 -17.87
C MET A 73 8.48 24.50 -17.24
N LEU A 74 9.10 23.80 -16.27
CA LEU A 74 8.47 22.72 -15.52
C LEU A 74 7.25 23.22 -14.76
N MET A 75 7.38 24.30 -13.99
CA MET A 75 6.25 24.87 -13.24
C MET A 75 5.10 25.31 -14.14
N LYS A 76 5.40 25.92 -15.29
CA LYS A 76 4.39 26.30 -16.28
C LYS A 76 3.67 25.06 -16.84
N LEU A 77 4.40 23.99 -17.14
CA LEU A 77 3.84 22.73 -17.61
C LEU A 77 2.95 22.09 -16.54
N LEU A 78 3.47 21.88 -15.33
CA LEU A 78 2.73 21.20 -14.26
C LEU A 78 1.44 21.96 -13.92
N THR A 79 1.49 23.28 -13.82
CA THR A 79 0.30 24.13 -13.60
C THR A 79 -0.70 24.00 -14.76
N SER A 80 -0.22 23.85 -16.00
CA SER A 80 -1.11 23.65 -17.15
C SER A 80 -1.76 22.27 -17.17
N LEU A 81 -1.07 21.24 -16.66
CA LEU A 81 -1.58 19.87 -16.60
C LEU A 81 -2.50 19.65 -15.41
N GLU A 82 -2.32 20.37 -14.30
CA GLU A 82 -3.19 20.32 -13.12
C GLU A 82 -4.62 20.82 -13.41
N ASP A 83 -4.76 21.73 -14.37
CA ASP A 83 -6.05 22.29 -14.79
C ASP A 83 -6.85 21.26 -15.60
N VAL A 84 -7.93 20.75 -15.00
CA VAL A 84 -8.79 19.70 -15.59
C VAL A 84 -9.70 20.27 -16.69
N GLU A 85 -10.02 21.55 -16.63
CA GLU A 85 -10.91 22.24 -17.59
C GLU A 85 -10.19 22.63 -18.88
N LYS A 86 -8.85 22.63 -18.88
CA LYS A 86 -8.07 22.89 -20.09
C LYS A 86 -8.22 21.77 -21.11
N ASP A 87 -8.60 22.19 -22.31
CA ASP A 87 -8.78 21.34 -23.47
C ASP A 87 -7.52 20.52 -23.81
N LEU A 88 -7.69 19.20 -23.92
CA LEU A 88 -6.65 18.23 -24.26
C LEU A 88 -6.49 18.03 -25.77
N SER A 89 -7.05 18.93 -26.58
CA SER A 89 -7.06 18.83 -28.05
C SER A 89 -5.69 18.58 -28.70
N GLY A 90 -4.58 18.92 -28.04
CA GLY A 90 -3.22 18.62 -28.51
C GLY A 90 -2.73 17.18 -28.31
N CYS A 91 -3.51 16.30 -27.65
CA CYS A 91 -3.10 14.92 -27.35
C CYS A 91 -3.54 13.86 -28.36
N LYS A 92 -4.41 14.20 -29.32
CA LYS A 92 -4.99 13.20 -30.25
C LYS A 92 -3.91 12.42 -31.00
N ASP A 93 -4.02 11.10 -30.96
CA ASP A 93 -3.20 10.13 -31.71
C ASP A 93 -1.67 10.27 -31.54
N LYS A 94 -1.22 10.80 -30.39
CA LYS A 94 0.21 10.99 -30.09
C LYS A 94 0.60 10.30 -28.78
N THR A 95 1.88 9.94 -28.67
CA THR A 95 2.47 9.50 -27.41
C THR A 95 2.71 10.69 -26.48
N TYR A 96 2.71 10.43 -25.18
CA TYR A 96 2.97 11.45 -24.18
C TYR A 96 4.38 12.07 -24.34
N HIS A 97 5.37 11.26 -24.72
CA HIS A 97 6.71 11.73 -25.06
C HIS A 97 6.73 12.77 -26.17
N ASN A 98 6.01 12.51 -27.28
CA ASN A 98 5.94 13.43 -28.41
C ASN A 98 5.23 14.73 -28.03
N TYR A 99 4.15 14.63 -27.25
CA TYR A 99 3.48 15.80 -26.69
C TYR A 99 4.43 16.66 -25.84
N LEU A 100 5.22 16.05 -24.95
CA LEU A 100 6.20 16.76 -24.13
C LEU A 100 7.30 17.45 -24.97
N LYS A 101 7.75 16.81 -26.05
CA LYS A 101 8.70 17.43 -27.01
C LYS A 101 8.10 18.65 -27.71
N GLU A 102 6.83 18.61 -28.11
CA GLU A 102 6.14 19.74 -28.76
C GLU A 102 6.00 20.96 -27.82
N LYS A 103 5.99 20.73 -26.50
CA LYS A 103 6.04 21.81 -25.49
C LYS A 103 7.42 22.46 -25.33
N LYS A 104 8.40 22.08 -26.17
CA LYS A 104 9.77 22.61 -26.19
C LYS A 104 10.51 22.42 -24.86
N LEU A 105 10.21 21.35 -24.13
CA LEU A 105 10.91 20.99 -22.89
C LEU A 105 12.32 20.48 -23.21
N THR A 106 13.25 20.65 -22.29
CA THR A 106 14.60 20.07 -22.42
C THR A 106 14.53 18.54 -22.23
N PRO A 107 15.48 17.76 -22.79
CA PRO A 107 15.51 16.30 -22.58
C PRO A 107 15.51 15.91 -21.10
N ASN A 108 16.19 16.69 -20.27
CA ASN A 108 16.22 16.51 -18.81
C ASN A 108 14.81 16.64 -18.18
N LEU A 109 14.07 17.69 -18.54
CA LEU A 109 12.70 17.87 -18.04
C LEU A 109 11.75 16.79 -18.55
N ILE A 110 11.89 16.38 -19.81
CA ILE A 110 11.09 15.29 -20.37
C ILE A 110 11.33 14.01 -19.58
N HIS A 111 12.58 13.70 -19.23
CA HIS A 111 12.93 12.55 -18.40
C HIS A 111 12.19 12.56 -17.05
N TYR A 112 12.26 13.67 -16.31
CA TYR A 112 11.57 13.81 -15.03
C TYR A 112 10.05 13.68 -15.17
N VAL A 113 9.45 14.34 -16.16
CA VAL A 113 7.99 14.33 -16.32
C VAL A 113 7.50 12.95 -16.76
N LEU A 114 8.17 12.33 -17.74
CA LEU A 114 7.74 11.08 -18.34
C LEU A 114 8.00 9.86 -17.43
N TYR A 115 9.21 9.73 -16.91
CA TYR A 115 9.58 8.52 -16.17
C TYR A 115 9.32 8.67 -14.68
N ALA A 116 9.53 9.85 -14.10
CA ALA A 116 9.47 10.02 -12.65
C ALA A 116 8.11 10.50 -12.13
N ILE A 117 7.42 11.40 -12.86
CA ILE A 117 6.13 11.95 -12.44
C ILE A 117 4.98 11.12 -12.98
N SER A 118 4.94 10.87 -14.29
CA SER A 118 3.85 10.08 -14.88
C SER A 118 4.07 8.58 -14.78
N MET A 119 5.28 8.13 -14.39
CA MET A 119 5.64 6.71 -14.30
C MET A 119 5.36 5.95 -15.60
N SER A 120 5.57 6.60 -16.75
CA SER A 120 5.21 6.12 -18.08
C SER A 120 6.45 5.76 -18.90
N ASP A 121 6.22 5.23 -20.11
CA ASP A 121 7.26 4.99 -21.11
C ASP A 121 7.06 5.85 -22.38
N ASN A 122 7.97 5.71 -23.35
CA ASN A 122 7.92 6.45 -24.60
C ASN A 122 6.70 6.12 -25.49
N ASN A 123 6.06 4.98 -25.26
CA ASN A 123 4.94 4.47 -26.05
C ASN A 123 3.58 4.80 -25.44
N THR A 124 3.56 5.26 -24.19
CA THR A 124 2.36 5.61 -23.46
C THR A 124 1.57 6.69 -24.20
N LEU A 125 0.26 6.49 -24.32
CA LEU A 125 -0.64 7.44 -24.99
C LEU A 125 -0.69 8.77 -24.23
N CYS A 126 -0.82 9.88 -24.97
CA CYS A 126 -0.79 11.22 -24.39
C CYS A 126 -1.84 11.42 -23.28
N GLU A 127 -3.08 10.98 -23.52
CA GLU A 127 -4.17 11.09 -22.54
C GLU A 127 -3.88 10.32 -21.26
N GLN A 128 -3.31 9.12 -21.39
CA GLN A 128 -2.91 8.29 -20.25
C GLN A 128 -1.78 8.96 -19.45
N GLY A 129 -0.74 9.47 -20.12
CA GLY A 129 0.37 10.15 -19.45
C GLY A 129 -0.07 11.43 -18.72
N ILE A 130 -1.01 12.19 -19.28
CA ILE A 130 -1.61 13.35 -18.60
C ILE A 130 -2.44 12.92 -17.38
N LYS A 131 -3.26 11.87 -17.51
CA LYS A 131 -4.04 11.34 -16.39
C LYS A 131 -3.13 10.89 -15.23
N GLN A 132 -2.05 10.17 -15.55
CA GLN A 132 -1.05 9.73 -14.56
C GLN A 132 -0.34 10.93 -13.91
N THR A 133 0.06 11.92 -14.70
CA THR A 133 0.67 13.17 -14.18
C THR A 133 -0.28 13.91 -13.24
N ARG A 134 -1.55 14.07 -13.62
CA ARG A 134 -2.58 14.70 -12.78
C ARG A 134 -2.77 13.95 -11.47
N ARG A 135 -2.83 12.61 -11.53
CA ARG A 135 -2.97 11.76 -10.35
C ARG A 135 -1.80 11.91 -9.39
N PHE A 136 -0.57 11.93 -9.92
CA PHE A 136 0.65 12.19 -9.15
C PHE A 136 0.56 13.56 -8.46
N LEU A 137 0.31 14.63 -9.22
CA LEU A 137 0.26 15.99 -8.70
C LEU A 137 -0.83 16.19 -7.65
N GLY A 138 -2.05 15.67 -7.90
CA GLY A 138 -3.16 15.77 -6.96
C GLY A 138 -2.92 15.03 -5.65
N SER A 139 -2.07 13.99 -5.68
CA SER A 139 -1.72 13.18 -4.50
C SER A 139 -0.60 13.79 -3.64
N LEU A 140 0.17 14.75 -4.17
CA LEU A 140 1.26 15.38 -3.43
C LEU A 140 0.76 16.11 -2.18
N GLY A 141 1.51 16.02 -1.09
CA GLY A 141 1.27 16.82 0.11
C GLY A 141 0.09 16.35 0.99
N ARG A 142 -0.69 15.34 0.60
CA ARG A 142 -1.86 14.89 1.39
C ARG A 142 -1.47 14.29 2.74
N PHE A 143 -0.50 13.37 2.74
CA PHE A 143 -0.04 12.65 3.94
C PHE A 143 1.49 12.69 4.12
N GLY A 144 2.19 13.35 3.21
CA GLY A 144 3.65 13.42 3.20
C GLY A 144 4.16 14.18 1.98
N LYS A 145 5.49 14.22 1.81
CA LYS A 145 6.13 14.97 0.72
C LYS A 145 5.89 14.34 -0.65
N THR A 146 5.80 13.02 -0.72
CA THR A 146 5.60 12.26 -1.95
C THR A 146 4.12 11.86 -2.09
N PRO A 147 3.66 11.44 -3.28
CA PRO A 147 2.25 11.11 -3.49
C PRO A 147 1.89 9.68 -3.07
N PHE A 148 2.81 8.94 -2.44
CA PHE A 148 2.65 7.51 -2.20
C PHE A 148 2.62 7.16 -0.71
N LEU A 149 1.83 6.14 -0.41
CA LEU A 149 1.73 5.45 0.87
C LEU A 149 2.14 3.98 0.70
N PHE A 150 2.68 3.42 1.78
CA PHE A 150 3.01 2.02 1.94
C PHE A 150 2.39 1.52 3.23
N SER A 151 1.79 0.33 3.22
CA SER A 151 1.28 -0.31 4.43
C SER A 151 2.45 -0.83 5.27
N MET A 152 2.48 -0.48 6.55
CA MET A 152 3.43 -1.06 7.51
C MET A 152 3.28 -2.58 7.54
N TYR A 153 4.40 -3.29 7.72
CA TYR A 153 4.50 -4.75 7.59
C TYR A 153 4.18 -5.28 6.18
N GLY A 154 3.95 -4.35 5.25
CA GLY A 154 3.82 -4.49 3.81
C GLY A 154 2.44 -4.96 3.34
N SER A 155 2.37 -5.43 2.09
CA SER A 155 1.11 -5.51 1.31
C SER A 155 0.14 -6.60 1.78
N GLY A 156 0.66 -7.64 2.43
CA GLY A 156 -0.10 -8.78 2.95
C GLY A 156 -1.05 -8.41 4.09
N GLU A 157 -0.87 -7.25 4.71
CA GLU A 157 -1.80 -6.72 5.71
C GLU A 157 -3.15 -6.33 5.10
N MET A 158 -3.19 -5.90 3.83
CA MET A 158 -4.44 -5.45 3.20
C MET A 158 -5.46 -6.60 3.07
N PRO A 159 -5.14 -7.77 2.46
CA PRO A 159 -6.07 -8.90 2.46
C PRO A 159 -6.51 -9.34 3.86
N GLN A 160 -5.60 -9.33 4.84
CA GLN A 160 -5.90 -9.69 6.22
C GLN A 160 -6.89 -8.72 6.86
N ALA A 161 -6.75 -7.41 6.64
CA ALA A 161 -7.68 -6.40 7.15
C ALA A 161 -9.11 -6.60 6.62
N PHE A 162 -9.26 -6.86 5.32
CA PHE A 162 -10.57 -7.16 4.73
C PHE A 162 -11.13 -8.50 5.21
N CYS A 163 -10.28 -9.51 5.42
CA CYS A 163 -10.71 -10.79 5.99
C CYS A 163 -11.19 -10.64 7.43
N ARG A 164 -10.49 -9.85 8.24
CA ARG A 164 -10.92 -9.51 9.60
C ARG A 164 -12.26 -8.80 9.59
N LEU A 165 -12.46 -7.82 8.71
CA LEU A 165 -13.75 -7.14 8.57
C LEU A 165 -14.86 -8.15 8.28
N SER A 166 -14.69 -9.02 7.29
CA SER A 166 -15.71 -10.00 6.96
C SER A 166 -15.97 -10.98 8.11
N ALA A 167 -14.96 -11.36 8.90
CA ALA A 167 -15.13 -12.19 10.09
C ALA A 167 -15.99 -11.53 11.18
N VAL A 168 -15.84 -10.20 11.38
CA VAL A 168 -16.67 -9.43 12.33
C VAL A 168 -18.15 -9.51 11.97
N PHE A 169 -18.46 -9.61 10.67
CA PHE A 169 -19.83 -9.77 10.15
C PHE A 169 -20.22 -11.25 9.91
N GLY A 170 -19.54 -12.20 10.56
CA GLY A 170 -19.90 -13.63 10.52
C GLY A 170 -19.26 -14.45 9.40
N GLY A 171 -18.31 -13.88 8.66
CA GLY A 171 -17.53 -14.60 7.65
C GLY A 171 -16.69 -15.73 8.26
N ILE A 172 -16.77 -16.93 7.69
CA ILE A 172 -16.03 -18.11 8.15
C ILE A 172 -14.80 -18.34 7.27
N TYR A 173 -13.64 -18.49 7.90
CA TYR A 173 -12.36 -18.73 7.24
C TYR A 173 -11.84 -20.14 7.50
N ALA A 174 -11.41 -20.82 6.44
CA ALA A 174 -10.80 -22.14 6.53
C ALA A 174 -9.51 -22.21 5.70
N LEU A 175 -8.36 -22.19 6.37
CA LEU A 175 -7.05 -22.33 5.74
C LEU A 175 -6.62 -23.80 5.65
N GLY A 176 -5.71 -24.10 4.71
CA GLY A 176 -5.21 -25.45 4.49
C GLY A 176 -6.26 -26.42 3.93
N GLN A 177 -7.30 -25.90 3.29
CA GLN A 177 -8.41 -26.68 2.73
C GLN A 177 -8.31 -26.76 1.20
N PRO A 178 -7.80 -27.86 0.62
CA PRO A 178 -7.69 -27.98 -0.83
C PRO A 178 -9.06 -28.22 -1.48
N MET A 179 -9.34 -27.47 -2.54
CA MET A 179 -10.51 -27.71 -3.41
C MET A 179 -10.27 -28.98 -4.24
N LYS A 180 -11.05 -30.04 -4.01
CA LYS A 180 -10.98 -31.29 -4.81
C LYS A 180 -11.77 -31.20 -6.11
N GLY A 181 -12.82 -30.40 -6.14
CA GLY A 181 -13.64 -30.23 -7.33
C GLY A 181 -14.86 -29.36 -7.11
N LEU A 182 -15.63 -29.17 -8.18
CA LEU A 182 -16.85 -28.38 -8.20
C LEU A 182 -17.89 -29.07 -9.07
N THR A 183 -19.15 -28.86 -8.72
CA THR A 183 -20.30 -29.37 -9.48
C THR A 183 -21.00 -28.20 -10.16
N ILE A 184 -21.12 -28.29 -11.49
CA ILE A 184 -21.90 -27.37 -12.31
C ILE A 184 -23.07 -28.12 -12.91
N SER A 185 -24.23 -27.49 -12.90
CA SER A 185 -25.44 -27.97 -13.55
C SER A 185 -26.19 -26.77 -14.11
N GLU A 186 -26.71 -26.89 -15.34
CA GLU A 186 -27.50 -25.83 -15.99
C GLU A 186 -26.78 -24.47 -16.04
N ASN A 187 -25.48 -24.48 -16.38
CA ASN A 187 -24.63 -23.29 -16.41
C ASN A 187 -24.53 -22.53 -15.07
N LYS A 188 -24.79 -23.20 -13.94
CA LYS A 188 -24.64 -22.65 -12.60
C LYS A 188 -23.83 -23.56 -11.69
N PHE A 189 -22.97 -22.96 -10.87
CA PHE A 189 -22.34 -23.60 -9.73
C PHE A 189 -23.41 -24.08 -8.75
N LYS A 190 -23.23 -25.31 -8.25
CA LYS A 190 -24.13 -25.93 -7.25
C LYS A 190 -23.41 -26.29 -5.96
N CYS A 191 -22.17 -26.79 -6.05
CA CYS A 191 -21.45 -27.32 -4.90
C CYS A 191 -19.94 -27.31 -5.10
N LEU A 192 -19.21 -26.98 -4.05
CA LEU A 192 -17.76 -27.13 -3.91
C LEU A 192 -17.46 -28.39 -3.11
N LEU A 193 -16.52 -29.21 -3.57
CA LEU A 193 -16.02 -30.38 -2.84
C LEU A 193 -14.69 -30.00 -2.17
N VAL A 194 -14.72 -29.91 -0.84
CA VAL A 194 -13.56 -29.61 -0.01
C VAL A 194 -13.31 -30.83 0.88
N ASN A 195 -12.15 -31.47 0.73
CA ASN A 195 -11.90 -32.78 1.32
C ASN A 195 -13.02 -33.78 1.00
N ASP A 196 -13.76 -34.24 1.99
CA ASP A 196 -14.89 -35.16 1.82
C ASP A 196 -16.24 -34.50 2.10
N GLN A 197 -16.25 -33.17 2.24
CA GLN A 197 -17.43 -32.36 2.51
C GLN A 197 -17.91 -31.61 1.25
N LYS A 198 -19.23 -31.52 1.12
CA LYS A 198 -19.91 -30.79 0.06
C LYS A 198 -20.45 -29.48 0.61
N LEU A 199 -19.97 -28.36 0.07
CA LEU A 199 -20.40 -27.02 0.44
C LEU A 199 -21.24 -26.42 -0.69
N THR A 200 -22.46 -25.99 -0.39
CA THR A 200 -23.37 -25.34 -1.33
C THR A 200 -23.39 -23.84 -1.10
N ALA A 201 -23.47 -23.05 -2.18
CA ALA A 201 -23.62 -21.59 -2.11
C ALA A 201 -24.32 -21.07 -3.37
N GLU A 202 -24.91 -19.88 -3.27
CA GLU A 202 -25.57 -19.21 -4.40
C GLU A 202 -24.56 -18.64 -5.40
N HIS A 203 -23.46 -18.11 -4.89
CA HIS A 203 -22.37 -17.52 -5.66
C HIS A 203 -21.03 -18.16 -5.28
N LEU A 204 -20.12 -18.24 -6.25
CA LEU A 204 -18.75 -18.67 -6.03
C LEU A 204 -17.79 -17.62 -6.59
N VAL A 205 -16.90 -17.10 -5.74
CA VAL A 205 -15.81 -16.21 -6.16
C VAL A 205 -14.50 -16.99 -6.09
N LEU A 206 -13.74 -17.02 -7.18
CA LEU A 206 -12.43 -17.69 -7.26
C LEU A 206 -11.37 -16.71 -7.77
N ASN A 207 -10.14 -16.87 -7.30
CA ASN A 207 -8.99 -16.28 -7.98
C ASN A 207 -8.71 -17.08 -9.27
N LEU A 208 -8.43 -16.39 -10.38
CA LEU A 208 -8.10 -16.97 -11.68
C LEU A 208 -7.00 -18.04 -11.61
N GLU A 209 -6.00 -17.89 -10.75
CA GLU A 209 -4.91 -18.87 -10.58
C GLU A 209 -5.40 -20.22 -10.03
N HIS A 210 -6.48 -20.20 -9.26
CA HIS A 210 -7.10 -21.39 -8.66
C HIS A 210 -8.34 -21.84 -9.44
N ALA A 211 -8.69 -21.11 -10.50
CA ALA A 211 -9.83 -21.46 -11.32
C ALA A 211 -9.54 -22.73 -12.15
N PRO A 212 -10.56 -23.57 -12.36
CA PRO A 212 -10.45 -24.72 -13.26
C PRO A 212 -10.03 -24.30 -14.68
N LYS A 213 -9.23 -25.14 -15.33
CA LYS A 213 -8.76 -24.91 -16.71
C LYS A 213 -9.90 -24.79 -17.73
N GLN A 214 -11.10 -25.27 -17.41
CA GLN A 214 -12.29 -25.08 -18.24
C GLN A 214 -12.75 -23.61 -18.27
N PHE A 215 -12.44 -22.83 -17.23
CA PHE A 215 -12.86 -21.44 -17.10
C PHE A 215 -11.82 -20.43 -17.59
N VAL A 216 -10.59 -20.89 -17.83
CA VAL A 216 -9.45 -20.03 -18.13
C VAL A 216 -8.61 -20.59 -19.29
N ASP A 217 -8.38 -19.79 -20.32
CA ASP A 217 -7.42 -20.09 -21.39
C ASP A 217 -6.08 -19.40 -21.14
N LEU A 218 -5.12 -20.15 -20.60
CA LEU A 218 -3.78 -19.65 -20.25
C LEU A 218 -2.82 -19.56 -21.45
N LYS A 219 -3.25 -19.88 -22.68
CA LYS A 219 -2.35 -19.92 -23.85
C LYS A 219 -1.79 -18.56 -24.28
N LYS A 220 -2.45 -17.46 -23.88
CA LYS A 220 -2.07 -16.08 -24.24
C LYS A 220 -1.61 -15.26 -23.04
N LEU A 221 -1.12 -15.90 -21.99
CA LEU A 221 -0.77 -15.21 -20.77
C LEU A 221 0.58 -14.50 -20.92
N GLU A 222 0.57 -13.19 -20.70
CA GLU A 222 1.80 -12.43 -20.49
C GLU A 222 2.29 -12.59 -19.04
N TYR A 223 3.51 -12.15 -18.76
CA TYR A 223 4.10 -12.29 -17.44
C TYR A 223 4.72 -10.98 -16.96
N ILE A 224 4.86 -10.87 -15.65
CA ILE A 224 5.55 -9.81 -14.94
C ILE A 224 6.81 -10.41 -14.34
N SER A 225 7.96 -9.81 -14.66
CA SER A 225 9.23 -10.17 -14.05
C SER A 225 9.30 -9.53 -12.67
N ARG A 226 9.65 -10.32 -11.65
CA ARG A 226 9.83 -9.89 -10.26
C ARG A 226 11.20 -10.28 -9.74
N CYS A 227 11.78 -9.39 -8.95
CA CYS A 227 13.03 -9.64 -8.24
C CYS A 227 12.97 -9.09 -6.82
N VAL A 228 13.43 -9.89 -5.86
CA VAL A 228 13.54 -9.51 -4.45
C VAL A 228 14.98 -9.64 -4.04
N LEU A 229 15.56 -8.57 -3.49
CA LEU A 229 16.92 -8.53 -2.98
C LEU A 229 16.92 -8.24 -1.48
N ILE A 230 17.87 -8.84 -0.77
CA ILE A 230 18.26 -8.38 0.56
C ILE A 230 19.64 -7.72 0.41
N THR A 231 19.77 -6.47 0.86
CA THR A 231 21.05 -5.72 0.80
C THR A 231 21.51 -5.25 2.17
N ASP A 232 22.80 -4.97 2.29
CA ASP A 232 23.45 -4.54 3.54
C ASP A 232 23.35 -3.03 3.82
N ARG A 233 22.92 -2.24 2.82
CA ARG A 233 22.75 -0.79 2.91
C ARG A 233 21.77 -0.29 1.86
N SER A 234 21.37 0.97 2.01
CA SER A 234 20.50 1.68 1.06
C SER A 234 21.24 2.04 -0.24
N VAL A 235 20.52 2.06 -1.36
CA VAL A 235 21.00 2.44 -2.71
C VAL A 235 21.50 3.88 -2.79
N MET A 236 21.08 4.73 -1.86
CA MET A 236 21.58 6.10 -1.73
C MET A 236 21.75 6.47 -0.26
N SER A 237 22.98 6.72 0.17
CA SER A 237 23.32 7.05 1.56
C SER A 237 22.56 8.27 2.08
N SER A 238 22.11 8.20 3.33
CA SER A 238 21.47 9.32 4.04
C SER A 238 21.59 9.12 5.55
N GLU A 239 21.57 10.20 6.33
CA GLU A 239 21.58 10.14 7.79
C GLU A 239 20.31 9.50 8.37
N LYS A 240 19.19 9.63 7.65
CA LYS A 240 17.90 9.05 8.03
C LYS A 240 17.61 7.86 7.13
N GLU A 241 16.97 6.84 7.70
CA GLU A 241 16.42 5.74 6.92
C GLU A 241 15.22 6.24 6.08
N HIS A 242 15.17 5.85 4.80
CA HIS A 242 14.12 6.25 3.87
C HIS A 242 13.39 5.02 3.33
N LEU A 243 12.08 5.17 3.16
CA LEU A 243 11.32 4.37 2.21
C LEU A 243 11.51 4.96 0.82
N THR A 244 12.13 4.21 -0.08
CA THR A 244 12.59 4.73 -1.37
C THR A 244 11.83 4.09 -2.53
N LEU A 245 11.27 4.91 -3.42
CA LEU A 245 10.78 4.48 -4.72
C LEU A 245 11.78 4.92 -5.80
N LEU A 246 12.24 4.01 -6.64
CA LEU A 246 13.07 4.30 -7.81
C LEU A 246 12.31 3.93 -9.09
N LEU A 247 12.30 4.87 -10.02
CA LEU A 247 11.75 4.71 -11.35
C LEU A 247 12.92 4.68 -12.34
N TYR A 248 13.29 3.45 -12.72
CA TYR A 248 14.38 3.20 -13.63
C TYR A 248 13.86 3.23 -15.08
N PRO A 249 14.35 4.14 -15.93
CA PRO A 249 13.88 4.28 -17.30
C PRO A 249 14.28 3.07 -18.15
N PRO A 250 13.65 2.86 -19.31
CA PRO A 250 14.06 1.83 -20.27
C PRO A 250 15.53 2.01 -20.70
N GLU A 251 16.31 0.93 -20.72
CA GLU A 251 17.73 0.93 -21.08
C GLU A 251 18.09 -0.36 -21.82
N ASN A 252 18.96 -0.30 -22.84
CA ASN A 252 19.47 -1.48 -23.56
C ASN A 252 18.36 -2.42 -24.07
N ASP A 253 17.30 -1.85 -24.65
CA ASP A 253 16.12 -2.59 -25.14
C ASP A 253 15.32 -3.33 -24.03
N LYS A 254 15.58 -3.01 -22.75
CA LYS A 254 14.78 -3.46 -21.60
C LYS A 254 13.70 -2.42 -21.24
N ASN A 255 12.61 -2.92 -20.67
CA ASN A 255 11.50 -2.10 -20.18
C ASN A 255 11.91 -1.28 -18.94
N SER A 256 11.10 -0.29 -18.57
CA SER A 256 11.27 0.43 -17.32
C SER A 256 11.08 -0.49 -16.11
N VAL A 257 11.81 -0.21 -15.03
CA VAL A 257 11.73 -0.98 -13.78
C VAL A 257 11.25 -0.07 -12.65
N ILE A 258 10.22 -0.52 -11.94
CA ILE A 258 9.80 0.08 -10.68
C ILE A 258 10.52 -0.68 -9.57
N MET A 259 11.29 0.03 -8.76
CA MET A 259 12.00 -0.52 -7.62
C MET A 259 11.54 0.16 -6.32
N ILE A 260 11.24 -0.61 -5.30
CA ILE A 260 11.00 -0.12 -3.95
C ILE A 260 12.07 -0.67 -3.01
N GLU A 261 12.67 0.18 -2.21
CA GLU A 261 13.60 -0.19 -1.14
C GLU A 261 12.94 0.09 0.21
N LEU A 262 12.87 -0.96 1.03
CA LEU A 262 12.27 -0.99 2.34
C LEU A 262 13.39 -1.16 3.38
N GLY A 263 13.35 -0.37 4.44
CA GLY A 263 14.22 -0.52 5.60
C GLY A 263 13.44 -0.95 6.85
N THR A 264 14.16 -1.06 7.98
CA THR A 264 13.63 -1.43 9.30
C THR A 264 12.34 -0.72 9.69
N LEU A 265 12.23 0.57 9.39
CA LEU A 265 11.11 1.42 9.80
C LEU A 265 9.79 1.06 9.12
N THR A 266 9.83 0.23 8.08
CA THR A 266 8.64 -0.29 7.40
C THR A 266 8.06 -1.54 8.08
N GLY A 267 8.82 -2.15 9.01
CA GLY A 267 8.45 -3.41 9.65
C GLY A 267 8.66 -4.67 8.80
N THR A 268 9.25 -4.56 7.60
CA THR A 268 9.41 -5.68 6.65
C THR A 268 10.80 -6.33 6.66
N CYS A 269 11.80 -5.69 7.27
CA CYS A 269 13.14 -6.24 7.36
C CYS A 269 13.83 -5.88 8.69
N PRO A 270 14.83 -6.67 9.12
CA PRO A 270 15.62 -6.39 10.32
C PRO A 270 16.46 -5.13 10.20
N LYS A 271 16.96 -4.65 11.34
CA LYS A 271 17.92 -3.54 11.39
C LYS A 271 19.17 -3.86 10.57
N ASP A 272 19.71 -2.83 9.93
CA ASP A 272 20.93 -2.86 9.11
C ASP A 272 20.81 -3.73 7.84
N LEU A 273 19.58 -4.11 7.49
CA LEU A 273 19.24 -4.77 6.23
C LEU A 273 18.17 -3.97 5.50
N TYR A 274 18.17 -4.12 4.18
CA TYR A 274 17.15 -3.53 3.31
C TYR A 274 16.55 -4.62 2.44
N LEU A 275 15.23 -4.55 2.26
CA LEU A 275 14.48 -5.42 1.36
C LEU A 275 14.11 -4.59 0.12
N VAL A 276 14.61 -5.01 -1.03
CA VAL A 276 14.37 -4.33 -2.31
C VAL A 276 13.49 -5.21 -3.18
N HIS A 277 12.41 -4.66 -3.69
CA HIS A 277 11.60 -5.32 -4.71
C HIS A 277 11.67 -4.56 -6.03
N MET A 278 11.73 -5.31 -7.13
CA MET A 278 11.74 -4.77 -8.49
C MET A 278 10.67 -5.44 -9.35
N THR A 279 10.03 -4.65 -10.22
CA THR A 279 8.96 -5.07 -11.13
C THR A 279 9.17 -4.51 -12.51
N THR A 280 8.92 -5.34 -13.53
CA THR A 280 8.81 -4.91 -14.92
C THR A 280 7.94 -5.87 -15.70
N ARG A 281 7.35 -5.42 -16.81
CA ARG A 281 6.73 -6.33 -17.79
C ARG A 281 7.81 -7.29 -18.29
N GLN A 282 7.52 -8.59 -18.26
CA GLN A 282 8.49 -9.60 -18.68
C GLN A 282 8.71 -9.51 -20.18
N LYS A 283 9.97 -9.38 -20.59
CA LYS A 283 10.36 -9.42 -22.00
C LYS A 283 11.06 -10.73 -22.35
N THR A 284 11.91 -11.21 -21.44
CA THR A 284 12.68 -12.44 -21.61
C THR A 284 12.44 -13.39 -20.44
N ASN A 285 13.25 -13.29 -19.40
CA ASN A 285 13.04 -13.93 -18.12
C ASN A 285 13.45 -12.96 -16.99
N PRO A 286 12.95 -13.16 -15.77
CA PRO A 286 13.20 -12.25 -14.65
C PRO A 286 14.69 -11.92 -14.43
N LYS A 287 15.59 -12.90 -14.52
CA LYS A 287 17.03 -12.65 -14.29
C LYS A 287 17.64 -11.75 -15.35
N GLU A 288 17.35 -11.99 -16.63
CA GLU A 288 17.85 -11.17 -17.74
C GLU A 288 17.21 -9.80 -17.81
N ASP A 289 15.94 -9.68 -17.42
CA ASP A 289 15.22 -8.42 -17.41
C ASP A 289 15.79 -7.45 -16.37
N PHE A 290 16.28 -7.94 -15.22
CA PHE A 290 16.87 -7.09 -14.16
C PHE A 290 18.41 -6.99 -14.17
N LEU A 291 19.11 -7.73 -15.04
CA LEU A 291 20.58 -7.78 -14.99
C LEU A 291 21.23 -6.39 -15.11
N HIS A 292 20.69 -5.53 -15.97
CA HIS A 292 21.21 -4.19 -16.23
C HIS A 292 21.15 -3.30 -14.97
N ILE A 293 19.97 -3.16 -14.36
CA ILE A 293 19.79 -2.37 -13.13
C ILE A 293 20.60 -2.94 -11.97
N ILE A 294 20.70 -4.27 -11.86
CA ILE A 294 21.46 -4.89 -10.78
C ILE A 294 22.95 -4.56 -10.91
N ASN A 295 23.53 -4.67 -12.11
CA ASN A 295 24.92 -4.31 -12.35
C ASN A 295 25.20 -2.81 -12.13
N ASN A 296 24.23 -1.96 -12.47
CA ASN A 296 24.39 -0.51 -12.37
C ASN A 296 24.31 -0.02 -10.91
N ILE A 297 23.42 -0.59 -10.09
CA ILE A 297 23.12 -0.06 -8.75
C ILE A 297 23.75 -0.89 -7.63
N PHE A 298 23.89 -2.20 -7.81
CA PHE A 298 24.27 -3.11 -6.72
C PHE A 298 25.62 -3.79 -6.96
N ASN A 299 26.24 -4.24 -5.88
CA ASN A 299 27.42 -5.10 -5.90
C ASN A 299 27.03 -6.55 -5.64
N ILE A 300 27.09 -7.39 -6.68
CA ILE A 300 26.88 -8.83 -6.58
C ILE A 300 28.21 -9.57 -6.31
N ASN A 301 29.36 -8.95 -6.61
CA ASN A 301 30.65 -9.59 -6.44
C ASN A 301 31.15 -9.41 -5.00
N HIS A 302 30.89 -10.42 -4.16
CA HIS A 302 31.27 -10.37 -2.74
C HIS A 302 32.77 -10.21 -2.46
N LYS A 303 33.64 -10.37 -3.47
CA LYS A 303 35.09 -10.16 -3.35
C LYS A 303 35.51 -8.70 -3.51
N ASP A 304 34.67 -7.89 -4.14
CA ASP A 304 34.90 -6.45 -4.26
C ASP A 304 34.43 -5.77 -2.97
N THR A 305 35.39 -5.43 -2.12
CA THR A 305 35.16 -4.80 -0.81
C THR A 305 35.29 -3.28 -0.85
N GLU A 306 35.72 -2.71 -1.98
CA GLU A 306 35.93 -1.27 -2.15
C GLU A 306 34.75 -0.57 -2.84
N SER A 307 33.80 -1.34 -3.39
CA SER A 307 32.60 -0.77 -4.03
C SER A 307 31.71 0.01 -3.04
N GLU A 308 31.31 1.22 -3.44
CA GLU A 308 30.32 2.02 -2.70
C GLU A 308 28.88 1.51 -2.88
N LYS A 309 28.64 0.62 -3.86
CA LYS A 309 27.33 0.05 -4.16
C LYS A 309 26.85 -0.89 -3.04
N PRO A 310 25.54 -0.97 -2.76
CA PRO A 310 25.03 -1.92 -1.79
C PRO A 310 25.34 -3.36 -2.16
N LYS A 311 25.78 -4.15 -1.19
CA LYS A 311 26.09 -5.56 -1.38
C LYS A 311 24.80 -6.36 -1.36
N VAL A 312 24.56 -7.14 -2.41
CA VAL A 312 23.44 -8.10 -2.45
C VAL A 312 23.82 -9.28 -1.57
N LEU A 313 23.02 -9.58 -0.55
CA LEU A 313 23.21 -10.71 0.36
C LEU A 313 22.38 -11.93 -0.07
N TRP A 314 21.21 -11.66 -0.64
CA TRP A 314 20.30 -12.67 -1.17
C TRP A 314 19.49 -12.11 -2.33
N VAL A 315 19.13 -12.98 -3.27
CA VAL A 315 18.31 -12.62 -4.42
C VAL A 315 17.36 -13.75 -4.80
N CYS A 316 16.13 -13.40 -5.15
CA CYS A 316 15.16 -14.29 -5.77
C CYS A 316 14.55 -13.63 -7.00
N TYR A 317 14.40 -14.41 -8.06
CA TYR A 317 13.77 -14.02 -9.31
C TYR A 317 12.60 -14.96 -9.58
N PHE A 318 11.45 -14.40 -9.96
CA PHE A 318 10.28 -15.19 -10.34
C PHE A 318 9.39 -14.43 -11.32
N SER A 319 8.54 -15.17 -12.02
CA SER A 319 7.55 -14.63 -12.95
C SER A 319 6.17 -14.72 -12.30
N LEU A 320 5.37 -13.66 -12.45
CA LEU A 320 3.94 -13.69 -12.13
C LEU A 320 3.12 -13.60 -13.41
N PRO A 321 2.00 -14.33 -13.52
CA PRO A 321 1.09 -14.18 -14.64
C PRO A 321 0.40 -12.80 -14.64
N ASP A 322 0.37 -12.13 -15.79
CA ASP A 322 -0.41 -10.90 -16.01
C ASP A 322 -1.77 -11.25 -16.61
N PHE A 323 -2.81 -11.23 -15.79
CA PHE A 323 -4.18 -11.54 -16.22
C PHE A 323 -4.95 -10.32 -16.77
N LEU A 324 -4.37 -9.12 -16.74
CA LEU A 324 -5.03 -7.91 -17.24
C LEU A 324 -4.80 -7.67 -18.73
N SER A 325 -3.66 -8.10 -19.23
CA SER A 325 -3.27 -7.86 -20.62
C SER A 325 -4.09 -8.68 -21.63
N SER A 326 -4.77 -9.73 -21.18
CA SER A 326 -5.52 -10.65 -22.04
C SER A 326 -6.84 -11.09 -21.40
N ASP A 327 -7.91 -11.14 -22.21
CA ASP A 327 -9.14 -11.80 -21.80
C ASP A 327 -8.95 -13.33 -21.80
N VAL A 328 -8.64 -13.86 -20.63
CA VAL A 328 -8.38 -15.29 -20.41
C VAL A 328 -9.64 -16.06 -20.01
N LYS A 329 -10.77 -15.39 -19.75
CA LYS A 329 -11.98 -16.03 -19.23
C LYS A 329 -12.74 -16.73 -20.36
N GLN A 330 -13.16 -17.97 -20.13
CA GLN A 330 -13.96 -18.74 -21.09
C GLN A 330 -14.95 -19.63 -20.36
N ASN A 331 -16.15 -19.86 -20.91
CA ASN A 331 -17.13 -20.83 -20.37
C ASN A 331 -17.38 -20.72 -18.85
N VAL A 332 -17.37 -19.50 -18.29
CA VAL A 332 -17.58 -19.27 -16.86
C VAL A 332 -19.09 -19.34 -16.56
N PRO A 333 -19.55 -20.16 -15.60
CA PRO A 333 -20.95 -20.22 -15.20
C PRO A 333 -21.48 -18.89 -14.66
N ASP A 334 -22.79 -18.65 -14.76
CA ASP A 334 -23.40 -17.32 -14.50
C ASP A 334 -23.20 -16.81 -13.07
N ASN A 335 -23.14 -17.72 -12.09
CA ASN A 335 -22.97 -17.41 -10.67
C ASN A 335 -21.53 -17.68 -10.17
N VAL A 336 -20.56 -17.81 -11.09
CA VAL A 336 -19.13 -17.93 -10.78
C VAL A 336 -18.43 -16.64 -11.20
N PHE A 337 -17.75 -16.01 -10.26
CA PHE A 337 -17.00 -14.77 -10.48
C PHE A 337 -15.52 -15.05 -10.33
N LEU A 338 -14.73 -14.62 -11.32
CA LEU A 338 -13.29 -14.80 -11.34
C LEU A 338 -12.58 -13.48 -11.08
N GLY A 339 -11.91 -13.39 -9.93
CA GLY A 339 -11.01 -12.31 -9.58
C GLY A 339 -9.61 -12.55 -10.14
N THR A 340 -8.91 -11.48 -10.49
CA THR A 340 -7.53 -11.56 -11.01
C THR A 340 -6.52 -11.52 -9.87
N GLY A 341 -5.31 -11.99 -10.15
CA GLY A 341 -4.15 -11.76 -9.30
C GLY A 341 -3.67 -10.31 -9.33
N PRO A 342 -2.55 -10.02 -8.64
CA PRO A 342 -1.90 -8.72 -8.70
C PRO A 342 -1.42 -8.39 -10.12
N ASP A 343 -1.46 -7.11 -10.45
CA ASP A 343 -1.05 -6.59 -11.75
C ASP A 343 0.34 -5.92 -11.69
N ILE A 344 0.76 -5.33 -12.82
CA ILE A 344 2.00 -4.55 -12.91
C ILE A 344 1.86 -3.17 -12.28
N ASP A 345 0.63 -2.68 -12.14
CA ASP A 345 0.38 -1.38 -11.56
C ASP A 345 0.76 -1.43 -10.08
N SER A 346 1.30 -0.32 -9.59
CA SER A 346 1.80 -0.30 -8.22
C SER A 346 0.67 -0.24 -7.19
N ASP A 347 -0.59 0.03 -7.56
CA ASP A 347 -1.67 0.32 -6.60
C ASP A 347 -2.79 -0.75 -6.57
N TYR A 348 -3.83 -0.49 -5.78
CA TYR A 348 -4.98 -1.40 -5.57
C TYR A 348 -6.25 -0.97 -6.31
N ASP A 349 -6.22 0.10 -7.11
CA ASP A 349 -7.45 0.67 -7.68
C ASP A 349 -8.17 -0.33 -8.59
N PHE A 350 -7.42 -1.11 -9.37
CA PHE A 350 -8.00 -2.14 -10.21
C PHE A 350 -8.68 -3.24 -9.36
N SER A 351 -8.00 -3.71 -8.31
CA SER A 351 -8.55 -4.71 -7.38
C SER A 351 -9.86 -4.23 -6.74
N VAL A 352 -9.92 -2.96 -6.35
CA VAL A 352 -11.14 -2.33 -5.80
C VAL A 352 -12.26 -2.28 -6.83
N LYS A 353 -11.97 -1.84 -8.05
CA LYS A 353 -12.95 -1.76 -9.14
C LYS A 353 -13.53 -3.14 -9.45
N GLN A 354 -12.67 -4.14 -9.57
CA GLN A 354 -13.10 -5.52 -9.80
C GLN A 354 -13.94 -6.06 -8.64
N ALA A 355 -13.54 -5.83 -7.40
CA ALA A 355 -14.32 -6.25 -6.23
C ALA A 355 -15.71 -5.61 -6.21
N LYS A 356 -15.80 -4.30 -6.51
CA LYS A 356 -17.05 -3.56 -6.61
C LYS A 356 -17.94 -4.09 -7.74
N GLU A 357 -17.38 -4.35 -8.92
CA GLU A 357 -18.11 -4.92 -10.05
C GLU A 357 -18.66 -6.32 -9.74
N ILE A 358 -17.87 -7.17 -9.08
CA ILE A 358 -18.31 -8.51 -8.65
C ILE A 358 -19.42 -8.39 -7.61
N PHE A 359 -19.25 -7.52 -6.61
CA PHE A 359 -20.25 -7.28 -5.57
C PHE A 359 -21.59 -6.80 -6.15
N SER A 360 -21.57 -5.76 -6.99
CA SER A 360 -22.81 -5.23 -7.60
C SER A 360 -23.53 -6.22 -8.51
N LYS A 361 -22.84 -7.26 -9.03
CA LYS A 361 -23.48 -8.35 -9.77
C LYS A 361 -24.16 -9.38 -8.86
N MET A 362 -23.60 -9.62 -7.67
CA MET A 362 -24.19 -10.52 -6.68
C MET A 362 -25.34 -9.83 -5.92
N TYR A 363 -25.15 -8.56 -5.56
CA TYR A 363 -26.03 -7.78 -4.70
C TYR A 363 -26.24 -6.38 -5.30
N PRO A 364 -27.11 -6.22 -6.32
CA PRO A 364 -27.25 -4.96 -7.07
C PRO A 364 -27.88 -3.83 -6.26
N GLU A 365 -28.72 -4.15 -5.27
CA GLU A 365 -29.43 -3.16 -4.43
C GLU A 365 -28.65 -2.79 -3.16
N GLU A 366 -27.52 -3.45 -2.89
CA GLU A 366 -26.74 -3.27 -1.67
C GLU A 366 -25.61 -2.27 -1.86
N GLU A 367 -25.27 -1.55 -0.79
CA GLU A 367 -24.13 -0.62 -0.79
C GLU A 367 -22.80 -1.38 -0.72
N PHE A 368 -21.85 -1.02 -1.59
CA PHE A 368 -20.52 -1.61 -1.56
C PHE A 368 -19.70 -1.05 -0.39
N LEU A 369 -19.48 -1.90 0.62
CA LEU A 369 -18.58 -1.65 1.75
C LEU A 369 -18.94 -0.37 2.53
N PRO A 370 -20.16 -0.30 3.12
CA PRO A 370 -20.57 0.82 3.94
C PRO A 370 -19.65 1.00 5.16
N ARG A 371 -19.74 2.15 5.82
CA ARG A 371 -18.93 2.44 7.01
C ARG A 371 -19.10 1.34 8.06
N ALA A 372 -18.01 0.69 8.43
CA ALA A 372 -18.03 -0.30 9.51
C ALA A 372 -18.34 0.41 10.85
N PRO A 373 -19.32 -0.10 11.64
CA PRO A 373 -19.65 0.45 12.96
C PRO A 373 -18.43 0.37 13.86
N ASP A 374 -18.24 1.36 14.74
CA ASP A 374 -17.14 1.30 15.68
C ASP A 374 -17.39 0.15 16.68
N PRO A 375 -16.39 -0.68 17.03
CA PRO A 375 -16.59 -1.77 17.99
C PRO A 375 -17.14 -1.29 19.34
N GLU A 376 -16.88 -0.03 19.70
CA GLU A 376 -17.41 0.65 20.89
C GLU A 376 -18.86 1.11 20.73
N GLU A 377 -19.39 1.21 19.51
CA GLU A 377 -20.78 1.52 19.17
C GLU A 377 -21.66 0.26 19.09
N ILE A 378 -21.07 -0.94 19.08
CA ILE A 378 -21.81 -2.21 19.09
C ILE A 378 -22.30 -2.46 20.52
N VAL A 379 -23.55 -2.06 20.81
CA VAL A 379 -24.24 -2.50 22.03
C VAL A 379 -24.51 -3.99 21.86
N ILE A 380 -23.73 -4.81 22.57
CA ILE A 380 -24.04 -6.23 22.73
C ILE A 380 -25.20 -6.29 23.72
N GLU A 381 -26.43 -6.35 23.21
CA GLU A 381 -27.56 -6.82 24.01
C GLU A 381 -27.24 -8.27 24.38
N ALA A 382 -26.70 -8.46 25.59
CA ALA A 382 -26.71 -9.77 26.21
C ALA A 382 -28.18 -10.14 26.38
N GLU A 383 -28.64 -11.11 25.60
CA GLU A 383 -29.84 -11.84 25.97
C GLU A 383 -29.52 -12.52 27.31
N ASP A 384 -29.92 -11.88 28.40
CA ASP A 384 -29.98 -12.48 29.72
C ASP A 384 -31.00 -13.62 29.64
N GLU A 385 -30.56 -14.81 29.24
CA GLU A 385 -31.31 -16.04 29.48
C GLU A 385 -31.37 -16.26 31.01
N GLU A 386 -32.51 -15.88 31.60
CA GLU A 386 -32.88 -16.24 32.97
C GLU A 386 -32.84 -17.76 33.13
N ILE A 387 -31.77 -18.26 33.75
CA ILE A 387 -31.75 -19.63 34.28
C ILE A 387 -32.66 -19.65 35.51
N GLU A 388 -33.88 -20.19 35.34
CA GLU A 388 -34.79 -20.49 36.44
C GLU A 388 -34.17 -21.55 37.38
N ASP A 389 -33.65 -21.13 38.53
CA ASP A 389 -33.37 -22.02 39.66
C ASP A 389 -34.70 -22.43 40.33
N LYS A 390 -35.27 -23.55 39.89
CA LYS A 390 -36.26 -24.32 40.65
C LYS A 390 -35.60 -25.61 41.15
N ASP A 391 -35.24 -25.62 42.43
CA ASP A 391 -35.64 -26.65 43.39
C ASP A 391 -34.75 -26.60 44.64
N MET A 392 -35.36 -26.29 45.79
CA MET A 392 -35.20 -27.00 47.08
C MET A 392 -35.81 -26.15 48.19
N ALA A 393 -37.11 -26.28 48.39
CA ALA A 393 -37.75 -26.00 49.67
C ALA A 393 -38.56 -27.25 50.05
N ASP A 394 -38.06 -28.05 50.99
CA ASP A 394 -38.79 -28.28 52.24
C ASP A 394 -37.96 -29.11 53.24
N LYS A 395 -37.69 -28.53 54.42
CA LYS A 395 -38.22 -29.03 55.71
C LYS A 395 -37.68 -28.25 56.91
N GLN A 396 -38.58 -27.43 57.45
CA GLN A 396 -39.00 -27.37 58.85
C GLN A 396 -38.04 -26.97 59.99
N THR A 397 -38.46 -25.86 60.60
CA THR A 397 -38.70 -25.59 62.04
C THR A 397 -37.58 -25.11 62.97
N ASP A 398 -37.88 -23.92 63.52
CA ASP A 398 -37.72 -23.45 64.90
C ASP A 398 -36.31 -23.32 65.52
N GLN A 399 -35.89 -22.07 65.75
CA GLN A 399 -35.81 -21.49 67.10
C GLN A 399 -35.49 -19.98 67.08
N LYS A 400 -36.06 -19.28 68.07
CA LYS A 400 -35.92 -17.85 68.37
C LYS A 400 -34.67 -17.56 69.22
N ASP A 401 -34.47 -16.25 69.43
CA ASP A 401 -33.65 -15.55 70.45
C ASP A 401 -32.23 -15.19 69.97
N GLU A 402 -31.65 -14.01 70.19
CA GLU A 402 -32.00 -12.72 70.81
C GLU A 402 -30.86 -11.74 70.41
N ALA A 403 -31.12 -10.41 70.42
CA ALA A 403 -30.23 -9.28 70.75
C ALA A 403 -28.76 -9.23 70.20
N THR A 404 -28.15 -8.14 69.71
CA THR A 404 -28.19 -6.73 70.14
C THR A 404 -27.24 -5.91 69.23
N ASP A 405 -27.58 -4.63 69.08
CA ASP A 405 -26.73 -3.42 68.99
C ASP A 405 -25.65 -3.20 67.91
N GLY A 406 -25.71 -1.98 67.36
CA GLY A 406 -24.52 -1.26 66.89
C GLY A 406 -24.76 -0.26 65.75
N GLU A 407 -25.46 0.85 66.00
CA GLU A 407 -25.41 2.08 65.17
C GLU A 407 -23.96 2.56 64.97
N VAL A 408 -23.56 3.29 63.92
CA VAL A 408 -23.73 4.75 63.67
C VAL A 408 -23.05 5.01 62.29
N LYS A 409 -23.75 5.47 61.23
CA LYS A 409 -23.90 6.87 60.73
C LYS A 409 -22.54 7.63 60.59
N GLN A 410 -22.23 8.50 59.64
CA GLN A 410 -22.98 9.25 58.62
C GLN A 410 -21.97 10.06 57.76
N LYS A 411 -22.35 10.29 56.49
CA LYS A 411 -22.29 11.56 55.69
C LYS A 411 -20.92 12.22 55.39
N ALA A 412 -20.57 12.44 54.12
CA ALA A 412 -21.02 13.51 53.20
C ALA A 412 -20.35 14.87 53.57
N GLU A 413 -19.95 15.79 52.70
CA GLU A 413 -20.19 16.02 51.28
C GLU A 413 -19.37 17.27 50.85
N THR A 414 -18.91 17.29 49.59
CA THR A 414 -18.84 18.42 48.63
C THR A 414 -18.11 19.79 48.85
N LYS A 415 -17.54 20.25 47.71
CA LYS A 415 -17.55 21.63 47.12
C LYS A 415 -16.51 22.66 47.64
N ASP A 416 -15.99 23.64 46.88
CA ASP A 416 -16.17 24.13 45.50
C ASP A 416 -15.06 25.17 45.13
N THR A 417 -14.74 25.26 43.83
CA THR A 417 -14.40 26.44 42.96
C THR A 417 -13.42 27.61 43.26
N GLU A 418 -12.61 27.91 42.20
CA GLU A 418 -12.20 29.22 41.57
C GLU A 418 -11.43 30.30 42.38
N THR A 419 -10.41 31.03 41.87
CA THR A 419 -10.41 31.92 40.68
C THR A 419 -9.03 32.61 40.42
N LYS A 420 -8.74 33.00 39.14
CA LYS A 420 -8.02 34.25 38.64
C LYS A 420 -6.52 34.48 38.97
N GLN A 421 -5.67 35.21 38.21
CA GLN A 421 -5.58 35.82 36.87
C GLN A 421 -4.14 36.44 36.70
N LYS A 422 -3.58 36.38 35.47
CA LYS A 422 -2.66 37.32 34.72
C LYS A 422 -1.69 38.30 35.43
N ALA A 423 -0.42 38.32 34.97
CA ALA A 423 0.33 39.46 34.34
C ALA A 423 1.77 39.01 33.95
N LYS A 424 2.27 39.09 32.70
CA LYS A 424 2.90 40.26 31.98
C LYS A 424 4.10 40.84 32.76
N THR A 425 5.31 41.13 32.26
CA THR A 425 5.90 41.25 30.90
C THR A 425 7.43 41.45 31.07
N GLN A 426 8.21 41.06 30.03
CA GLN A 426 9.36 41.78 29.43
C GLN A 426 10.76 41.90 30.09
N ASP A 427 11.72 41.92 29.14
CA ASP A 427 13.05 42.57 29.12
C ASP A 427 14.21 41.86 29.83
N THR A 428 15.45 41.82 29.32
CA THR A 428 16.15 41.89 28.02
C THR A 428 17.63 41.76 28.43
N GLU A 429 18.47 41.09 27.63
CA GLU A 429 19.93 41.34 27.40
C GLU A 429 20.85 41.44 28.66
N THR A 430 22.11 41.01 28.73
CA THR A 430 23.23 40.95 27.79
C THR A 430 24.42 40.26 28.51
N LEU A 431 25.42 39.83 27.72
CA LEU A 431 26.86 39.64 28.05
C LEU A 431 27.22 38.30 28.74
N GLU A 432 27.85 37.33 28.07
CA GLU A 432 29.23 37.24 27.53
C GLU A 432 30.39 37.41 28.53
N ASN A 433 31.20 36.33 28.56
CA ASN A 433 32.61 36.17 28.98
C ASN A 433 32.99 36.26 30.46
N VAL A 434 33.49 35.13 31.02
CA VAL A 434 34.78 35.01 31.74
C VAL A 434 35.22 33.52 31.78
N GLU A 435 36.39 33.26 31.14
CA GLU A 435 37.53 32.36 31.49
C GLU A 435 37.29 30.90 31.95
N LYS A 436 37.76 29.86 31.23
CA LYS A 436 39.15 29.33 31.12
C LYS A 436 39.96 29.25 32.45
N LYS A 437 40.01 28.07 33.09
CA LYS A 437 41.22 27.25 33.41
C LYS A 437 41.07 26.40 34.69
N GLN A 438 41.25 25.09 34.54
CA GLN A 438 41.89 24.10 35.46
C GLN A 438 41.80 22.76 34.69
N VAL A 439 42.82 22.06 34.19
CA VAL A 439 44.19 21.73 34.65
C VAL A 439 44.19 21.19 36.08
N ASP A 440 43.97 19.87 36.21
CA ASP A 440 44.96 18.89 36.71
C ASP A 440 44.27 17.54 36.97
N HIS A 441 44.37 16.58 36.05
CA HIS A 441 45.17 15.35 36.22
C HIS A 441 45.15 14.45 34.99
#